data_AF-A0A954EAB4-F1
#
_entry.id   AF-A0A954EAB4-F1
#
_cell.length_a   1.000
_cell.length_b   1.000
_cell.length_c   1.000
_cell.angle_alpha   90.00
_cell.angle_beta   90.00
_cell.angle_gamma   90.00
#
_symmetry.space_group_name_H-M   'P 1'
#
loop_
_entity.id
_entity.type
_entity.pdbx_description
1 polymer ?
#
loop_
_entity_poly.entity_id
_entity_poly.type
_entity_poly.pdbx_seq_one_letter_code
_entity_poly.pdbx_strand_id
1 'polypeptide(L)'
;MEQSHNTLSSQQSQKKKGILTVLLMVLALGAFVGVNASGTGSHHETPAHEDSHHEQAHDDADHAEEHHDAEHADHEHADDADKDHGDHEHEAHGAEEHADHAEHEAHSVSVPAWYSVLPFVVLLLCIAVLPLFHKTEHWWEKNSNRFLVASVLGLITLGYYAFVFGDGVHDHLSHGHSDPGIPAAVTVLKNAIMGEYIPFITLLFSLYVITGGIAIETRIAGRAHVNTCIIGLGAMLASFVGTTGAAMLLIRPLLAANAKREYVAHTVVFFIFAVCNTGGCLLPIGDPPLFLGFLRGVDFFWTLRLWPEWLFTNATIMIVYLLYDMKLSKKEKPEAFEVAESSGSLISMFGKLNLVWLLGIVGCVATLDPSKPFPGTTWHAPLYFREMLMLLITLASLVTTTAGIRLKNSFNYDAIVEVAALFSGIFICMQAPVQILNVYGKTLGFDSPAKFFWGTGTLSSFLDNAPTYVVFFETAKTMEPVGQTIAGVSEVFLVAISLGAVFMGAMTYIGNGPNFMVKAIAEKNNIRMPSFFGYMIYSVLVLVPIFLATTFLFLKS
;
A
#
# COMPACT_ATOMS: atom_id res chain seq x y z
N MET A 1 -22.85 18.88 -34.09
CA MET A 1 -22.97 19.85 -32.99
C MET A 1 -23.68 19.24 -31.76
N GLU A 2 -24.77 18.47 -31.93
CA GLU A 2 -25.46 17.76 -30.83
C GLU A 2 -24.61 16.76 -30.03
N GLN A 3 -23.78 15.93 -30.68
CA GLN A 3 -22.89 14.98 -29.97
C GLN A 3 -21.84 15.69 -29.08
N SER A 4 -21.37 16.87 -29.48
CA SER A 4 -20.45 17.68 -28.67
C SER A 4 -21.17 18.33 -27.47
N HIS A 5 -22.43 18.74 -27.64
CA HIS A 5 -23.24 19.31 -26.56
C HIS A 5 -23.64 18.26 -25.50
N ASN A 6 -23.98 17.04 -25.92
CA ASN A 6 -24.29 15.93 -25.01
C ASN A 6 -23.06 15.42 -24.22
N THR A 7 -21.87 15.48 -24.82
CA THR A 7 -20.62 15.07 -24.15
C THR A 7 -20.13 16.11 -23.14
N LEU A 8 -20.26 17.41 -23.45
CA LEU A 8 -19.92 18.49 -22.52
C LEU A 8 -20.86 18.54 -21.31
N SER A 9 -22.17 18.40 -21.51
CA SER A 9 -23.14 18.34 -20.41
C SER A 9 -22.94 17.12 -19.51
N SER A 10 -22.63 15.96 -20.09
CA SER A 10 -22.24 14.75 -19.34
C SER A 10 -20.98 15.00 -18.49
N GLN A 11 -19.96 15.66 -19.03
CA GLN A 11 -18.73 15.94 -18.27
C GLN A 11 -18.90 17.03 -17.21
N GLN A 12 -19.77 18.01 -17.42
CA GLN A 12 -20.18 18.93 -16.36
C GLN A 12 -20.91 18.19 -15.24
N SER A 13 -21.74 17.20 -15.57
CA SER A 13 -22.36 16.32 -14.59
C SER A 13 -21.31 15.51 -13.82
N GLN A 14 -20.30 14.96 -14.49
CA GLN A 14 -19.18 14.28 -13.84
C GLN A 14 -18.41 15.21 -12.89
N LYS A 15 -18.11 16.45 -13.30
CA LYS A 15 -17.45 17.43 -12.41
C LYS A 15 -18.30 17.72 -11.17
N LYS A 16 -19.62 17.89 -11.32
CA LYS A 16 -20.55 18.10 -10.19
C LYS A 16 -20.59 16.89 -9.26
N LYS A 17 -20.66 15.67 -9.81
CA LYS A 17 -20.58 14.41 -9.05
C LYS A 17 -19.29 14.34 -8.24
N GLY A 18 -18.15 14.63 -8.87
CA GLY A 18 -16.85 14.67 -8.19
C GLY A 18 -16.80 15.63 -7.01
N ILE A 19 -17.29 16.86 -7.20
CA ILE A 19 -17.35 17.86 -6.13
C ILE A 19 -18.24 17.36 -4.99
N LEU A 20 -19.43 16.83 -5.31
CA LEU A 20 -20.32 16.26 -4.30
C LEU A 20 -19.67 15.10 -3.54
N THR A 21 -19.00 14.18 -4.24
CA THR A 21 -18.27 13.06 -3.63
C THR A 21 -17.21 13.56 -2.65
N VAL A 22 -16.40 14.55 -3.05
CA VAL A 22 -15.38 15.13 -2.16
C VAL A 22 -16.02 15.78 -0.94
N LEU A 23 -17.07 16.57 -1.13
CA LEU A 23 -17.76 17.23 -0.01
C LEU A 23 -18.36 16.20 0.96
N LEU A 24 -18.96 15.12 0.45
CA LEU A 24 -19.48 14.04 1.29
C LEU A 24 -18.36 13.32 2.06
N MET A 25 -17.22 13.05 1.42
CA MET A 25 -16.06 12.46 2.08
C MET A 25 -15.51 13.37 3.18
N VAL A 26 -15.37 14.67 2.91
CA VAL A 26 -14.90 15.66 3.91
C VAL A 26 -15.89 15.76 5.08
N LEU A 27 -17.20 15.81 4.81
CA LEU A 27 -18.22 15.85 5.85
C LEU A 27 -18.23 14.58 6.70
N ALA A 28 -18.13 13.40 6.08
CA ALA A 28 -18.08 12.13 6.78
C ALA A 28 -16.84 12.05 7.69
N LEU A 29 -15.68 12.46 7.17
CA LEU A 29 -14.43 12.47 7.92
C LEU A 29 -14.44 13.50 9.06
N GLY A 30 -14.98 14.70 8.81
CA GLY A 30 -15.11 15.76 9.80
C GLY A 30 -16.11 15.41 10.92
N ALA A 31 -17.25 14.81 10.58
CA ALA A 31 -18.21 14.31 11.57
C ALA A 31 -17.57 13.24 12.46
N PHE A 32 -16.77 12.34 11.86
CA PHE A 32 -16.07 11.30 12.59
C PHE A 32 -15.01 11.87 13.55
N VAL A 33 -14.16 12.79 13.08
CA VAL A 33 -13.17 13.48 13.94
C VAL A 33 -13.88 14.21 15.08
N GLY A 34 -15.01 14.86 14.82
CA GLY A 34 -15.82 15.53 15.85
C GLY A 34 -16.40 14.58 16.90
N VAL A 35 -16.85 13.37 16.50
CA VAL A 35 -17.36 12.35 17.44
C VAL A 35 -16.22 11.79 18.30
N ASN A 36 -15.06 11.50 17.73
CA ASN A 36 -13.92 11.00 18.51
C ASN A 36 -13.31 12.05 19.44
N ALA A 37 -13.29 13.33 19.04
CA ALA A 37 -12.82 14.42 19.88
C ALA A 37 -13.77 14.72 21.07
N SER A 38 -15.05 14.36 20.95
CA SER A 38 -16.02 14.50 22.05
C SER A 38 -16.08 13.27 22.97
N GLY A 39 -15.61 12.10 22.51
CA GLY A 39 -15.49 10.88 23.32
C GLY A 39 -14.28 10.83 24.26
N THR A 40 -13.26 11.66 24.05
CA THR A 40 -12.08 11.77 24.94
C THR A 40 -12.27 12.76 26.10
N GLY A 41 -13.47 13.32 26.27
CA GLY A 41 -13.78 14.33 27.29
C GLY A 41 -14.33 13.81 28.63
N SER A 42 -14.27 12.50 28.90
CA SER A 42 -14.83 11.92 30.15
C SER A 42 -13.88 10.96 30.87
N HIS A 43 -12.61 11.33 31.01
CA HIS A 43 -11.78 10.76 32.08
C HIS A 43 -11.87 11.69 33.30
N HIS A 44 -12.41 11.12 34.38
CA HIS A 44 -12.47 11.68 35.72
C HIS A 44 -11.24 12.52 36.05
N GLU A 45 -11.43 13.82 36.27
CA GLU A 45 -10.55 14.59 37.14
C GLU A 45 -10.65 13.95 38.53
N THR A 46 -9.61 13.21 38.90
CA THR A 46 -9.32 12.88 40.29
C THR A 46 -9.12 14.23 41.01
N PRO A 47 -9.88 14.56 42.07
CA PRO A 47 -9.64 15.80 42.78
C PRO A 47 -8.26 15.70 43.44
N ALA A 48 -7.42 16.69 43.16
CA ALA A 48 -6.15 16.87 43.84
C ALA A 48 -6.39 16.88 45.36
N HIS A 49 -5.66 16.03 46.06
CA HIS A 49 -5.50 16.15 47.51
C HIS A 49 -4.78 17.48 47.79
N GLU A 50 -5.57 18.51 48.10
CA GLU A 50 -5.11 19.63 48.91
C GLU A 50 -5.01 19.13 50.35
N ASP A 51 -3.78 18.84 50.81
CA ASP A 51 -3.50 18.69 52.23
C ASP A 51 -3.63 20.07 52.90
N SER A 52 -4.85 20.37 53.33
CA SER A 52 -5.14 21.49 54.21
C SER A 52 -4.59 21.18 55.61
N HIS A 53 -3.61 21.98 56.01
CA HIS A 53 -3.15 22.16 57.38
C HIS A 53 -4.31 22.17 58.38
N HIS A 54 -4.33 21.19 59.29
CA HIS A 54 -5.04 21.29 60.56
C HIS A 54 -4.04 21.51 61.68
N GLU A 55 -4.03 22.75 62.13
CA GLU A 55 -3.38 23.26 63.33
C GLU A 55 -4.20 22.82 64.56
N GLN A 56 -3.62 22.01 65.45
CA GLN A 56 -4.04 21.95 66.84
C GLN A 56 -2.87 21.49 67.73
N ALA A 57 -2.48 22.40 68.61
CA ALA A 57 -1.39 22.31 69.56
C ALA A 57 -1.65 21.28 70.68
N HIS A 58 -0.57 20.69 71.21
CA HIS A 58 -0.32 20.62 72.65
C HIS A 58 1.15 20.24 72.94
N ASP A 59 1.71 20.96 73.90
CA ASP A 59 3.06 20.90 74.48
C ASP A 59 3.45 19.53 75.06
N ASP A 60 4.74 19.16 74.99
CA ASP A 60 5.69 19.25 76.12
C ASP A 60 6.90 18.29 75.97
N ALA A 61 8.08 18.89 76.14
CA ALA A 61 9.29 18.43 76.85
C ALA A 61 10.08 17.15 76.46
N ASP A 62 11.36 17.44 76.14
CA ASP A 62 12.60 16.89 76.73
C ASP A 62 13.34 15.65 76.19
N HIS A 63 14.68 15.81 76.28
CA HIS A 63 15.83 14.90 76.09
C HIS A 63 16.48 14.90 74.68
N ALA A 64 17.63 15.57 74.44
CA ALA A 64 19.01 15.30 74.94
C ALA A 64 19.49 13.89 74.48
N GLU A 65 20.57 13.65 73.72
CA GLU A 65 21.99 14.01 73.81
C GLU A 65 22.64 13.51 72.47
N GLU A 66 23.46 14.30 71.76
CA GLU A 66 24.94 14.37 71.82
C GLU A 66 25.74 13.27 71.06
N HIS A 67 26.65 13.77 70.21
CA HIS A 67 28.04 13.36 69.95
C HIS A 67 28.48 12.52 68.73
N HIS A 68 29.38 13.20 67.98
CA HIS A 68 30.67 12.79 67.39
C HIS A 68 30.71 11.69 66.31
N ASP A 69 31.65 11.62 65.38
CA ASP A 69 32.54 12.51 64.61
C ASP A 69 33.51 11.54 63.90
N ALA A 70 33.92 11.85 62.65
CA ALA A 70 35.21 11.47 62.04
C ALA A 70 35.55 9.97 61.86
N GLU A 71 36.42 9.50 60.97
CA GLU A 71 37.04 9.84 59.69
C GLU A 71 37.98 8.63 59.38
N HIS A 72 38.50 8.56 58.15
CA HIS A 72 39.63 7.75 57.65
C HIS A 72 39.37 6.26 57.33
N ALA A 73 39.57 5.75 56.11
CA ALA A 73 40.63 5.86 55.08
C ALA A 73 41.73 4.78 55.17
N ASP A 74 41.71 3.94 54.13
CA ASP A 74 42.82 3.41 53.31
C ASP A 74 43.74 2.25 53.73
N HIS A 75 44.17 1.57 52.65
CA HIS A 75 45.28 0.63 52.39
C HIS A 75 44.98 -0.88 52.54
N GLU A 76 44.87 -1.62 51.43
CA GLU A 76 45.95 -2.19 50.58
C GLU A 76 46.75 -3.32 51.26
N HIS A 77 46.61 -4.56 50.78
CA HIS A 77 47.65 -5.28 50.02
C HIS A 77 47.30 -6.76 49.79
N ALA A 78 47.73 -7.23 48.62
CA ALA A 78 47.69 -8.59 48.11
C ALA A 78 48.77 -9.50 48.72
N ASP A 79 48.56 -10.83 48.68
CA ASP A 79 49.33 -11.77 47.85
C ASP A 79 49.19 -13.24 48.31
N ASP A 80 48.93 -14.08 47.30
CA ASP A 80 49.51 -15.41 47.01
C ASP A 80 49.44 -16.64 47.94
N ALA A 81 48.74 -17.65 47.39
CA ALA A 81 49.28 -18.94 46.93
C ALA A 81 49.22 -20.22 47.82
N ASP A 82 48.59 -21.23 47.19
CA ASP A 82 49.06 -22.62 46.92
C ASP A 82 48.55 -23.81 47.76
N LYS A 83 48.03 -24.82 47.00
CA LYS A 83 48.06 -26.30 47.18
C LYS A 83 47.23 -26.95 48.31
N ASP A 84 46.64 -28.15 48.20
CA ASP A 84 46.45 -29.19 47.15
C ASP A 84 45.48 -30.27 47.74
N HIS A 85 44.95 -31.13 46.86
CA HIS A 85 44.42 -32.49 47.07
C HIS A 85 42.95 -32.77 47.47
N GLY A 86 42.28 -33.57 46.61
CA GLY A 86 41.55 -34.77 47.08
C GLY A 86 40.21 -35.09 46.41
N ASP A 87 40.27 -35.99 45.43
CA ASP A 87 39.22 -36.82 44.78
C ASP A 87 37.87 -37.06 45.49
N HIS A 88 36.75 -37.03 44.74
CA HIS A 88 35.95 -38.22 44.38
C HIS A 88 34.61 -37.88 43.70
N GLU A 89 34.25 -38.73 42.73
CA GLU A 89 33.07 -38.71 41.89
C GLU A 89 31.78 -39.25 42.56
N HIS A 90 30.65 -38.75 42.03
CA HIS A 90 29.36 -39.41 41.75
C HIS A 90 28.30 -39.68 42.85
N GLU A 91 27.11 -39.15 42.50
CA GLU A 91 25.74 -39.69 42.64
C GLU A 91 24.77 -39.20 43.75
N ALA A 92 23.84 -38.36 43.27
CA ALA A 92 22.37 -38.45 43.39
C ALA A 92 21.70 -38.61 44.78
N HIS A 93 20.90 -37.61 45.18
CA HIS A 93 19.44 -37.68 45.27
C HIS A 93 18.86 -36.48 46.06
N GLY A 94 17.84 -35.83 45.49
CA GLY A 94 16.69 -35.28 46.22
C GLY A 94 16.85 -33.98 46.99
N ALA A 95 16.35 -32.88 46.40
CA ALA A 95 15.68 -31.82 47.16
C ALA A 95 14.69 -31.11 46.22
N GLU A 96 13.43 -31.53 46.30
CA GLU A 96 12.29 -30.69 45.95
C GLU A 96 12.21 -29.48 46.90
N GLU A 97 11.47 -28.48 46.44
CA GLU A 97 10.89 -27.35 47.17
C GLU A 97 11.63 -26.01 47.10
N HIS A 98 10.87 -25.03 46.60
CA HIS A 98 11.06 -23.58 46.60
C HIS A 98 11.95 -22.96 45.51
N ALA A 99 11.36 -22.80 44.33
CA ALA A 99 11.56 -21.59 43.54
C ALA A 99 10.18 -21.11 43.06
N ASP A 100 9.70 -20.07 43.75
CA ASP A 100 8.42 -19.43 43.55
C ASP A 100 8.18 -18.95 42.13
N HIS A 101 6.90 -19.05 41.77
CA HIS A 101 6.26 -18.60 40.56
C HIS A 101 6.63 -17.15 40.19
N ALA A 102 7.55 -16.99 39.26
CA ALA A 102 7.54 -15.87 38.32
C ALA A 102 6.99 -16.40 36.99
N GLU A 103 5.69 -16.69 36.98
CA GLU A 103 4.96 -16.80 35.72
C GLU A 103 5.01 -15.42 35.07
N HIS A 104 5.90 -15.27 34.09
CA HIS A 104 5.63 -14.34 33.00
C HIS A 104 4.24 -14.71 32.47
N GLU A 105 3.23 -13.90 32.77
CA GLU A 105 1.98 -13.89 32.02
C GLU A 105 2.33 -13.59 30.56
N ALA A 106 2.68 -14.62 29.81
CA ALA A 106 2.61 -14.61 28.38
C ALA A 106 1.12 -14.51 28.06
N HIS A 107 0.60 -13.29 27.91
CA HIS A 107 -0.73 -13.07 27.36
C HIS A 107 -0.86 -13.95 26.11
N SER A 108 -1.64 -15.02 26.23
CA SER A 108 -1.88 -15.94 25.13
C SER A 108 -2.61 -15.16 24.06
N VAL A 109 -1.89 -14.76 23.01
CA VAL A 109 -2.49 -14.08 21.86
C VAL A 109 -3.52 -15.03 21.26
N SER A 110 -4.80 -14.70 21.41
CA SER A 110 -5.88 -15.48 20.84
C SER A 110 -5.83 -15.39 19.32
N VAL A 111 -5.79 -16.56 18.66
CA VAL A 111 -5.63 -16.63 17.20
C VAL A 111 -6.93 -17.08 16.57
N PRO A 112 -7.45 -16.38 15.53
CA PRO A 112 -8.61 -16.82 14.80
C PRO A 112 -8.42 -18.23 14.24
N ALA A 113 -9.50 -19.00 14.22
CA ALA A 113 -9.49 -20.33 13.62
C ALA A 113 -9.16 -20.25 12.13
N TRP A 114 -8.45 -21.23 11.58
CA TRP A 114 -7.96 -21.21 10.19
C TRP A 114 -9.06 -20.98 9.14
N TYR A 115 -10.29 -21.44 9.38
CA TYR A 115 -11.42 -21.27 8.44
C TYR A 115 -11.94 -19.82 8.39
N SER A 116 -11.55 -18.95 9.32
CA SER A 116 -11.85 -17.50 9.28
C SER A 116 -11.18 -16.80 8.09
N VAL A 117 -10.20 -17.43 7.45
CA VAL A 117 -9.52 -16.98 6.22
C VAL A 117 -10.38 -17.20 4.97
N LEU A 118 -11.38 -18.08 5.02
CA LEU A 118 -12.17 -18.46 3.84
C LEU A 118 -12.83 -17.26 3.13
N PRO A 119 -13.46 -16.28 3.82
CA PRO A 119 -14.06 -15.13 3.14
C PRO A 119 -13.04 -14.32 2.33
N PHE A 120 -11.81 -14.19 2.83
CA PHE A 120 -10.72 -13.51 2.12
C PHE A 120 -10.31 -14.26 0.86
N VAL A 121 -10.06 -15.56 0.97
CA VAL A 121 -9.68 -16.41 -0.18
C VAL A 121 -10.79 -16.43 -1.23
N VAL A 122 -12.05 -16.57 -0.81
CA VAL A 122 -13.21 -16.54 -1.70
C VAL A 122 -13.32 -15.19 -2.42
N LEU A 123 -13.12 -14.07 -1.71
CA LEU A 123 -13.17 -12.74 -2.32
C LEU A 123 -12.10 -12.59 -3.41
N LEU A 124 -10.86 -13.00 -3.13
CA LEU A 124 -9.75 -12.95 -4.09
C LEU A 124 -10.02 -13.86 -5.31
N LEU A 125 -10.54 -15.07 -5.09
CA LEU A 125 -10.95 -15.96 -6.18
C LEU A 125 -12.10 -15.36 -7.00
N CYS A 126 -13.08 -14.70 -6.37
CA CYS A 126 -14.15 -14.02 -7.09
C CYS A 126 -13.61 -12.93 -8.02
N ILE A 127 -12.65 -12.12 -7.55
CA ILE A 127 -12.01 -11.07 -8.35
C ILE A 127 -11.24 -11.66 -9.53
N ALA A 128 -10.50 -12.76 -9.32
CA ALA A 128 -9.70 -13.38 -10.36
C ALA A 128 -10.53 -14.15 -11.40
N VAL A 129 -11.60 -14.82 -10.96
CA VAL A 129 -12.29 -15.85 -11.76
C VAL A 129 -13.61 -15.35 -12.38
N LEU A 130 -14.42 -14.56 -11.66
CA LEU A 130 -15.73 -14.14 -12.17
C LEU A 130 -15.67 -13.27 -13.44
N PRO A 131 -14.66 -12.41 -13.66
CA PRO A 131 -14.50 -11.70 -14.94
C PRO A 131 -14.20 -12.62 -16.12
N LEU A 132 -13.65 -13.83 -15.91
CA LEU A 132 -13.16 -14.70 -16.98
C LEU A 132 -14.28 -15.53 -17.63
N PHE A 133 -15.40 -15.73 -16.94
CA PHE A 133 -16.52 -16.50 -17.48
C PHE A 133 -17.54 -15.58 -18.16
N HIS A 134 -17.80 -15.83 -19.45
CA HIS A 134 -18.81 -15.10 -20.24
C HIS A 134 -20.21 -15.01 -19.57
N LYS A 135 -20.58 -15.98 -18.73
CA LYS A 135 -21.87 -15.98 -18.02
C LYS A 135 -21.91 -14.98 -16.86
N THR A 136 -20.78 -14.69 -16.23
CA THR A 136 -20.69 -13.85 -15.03
C THR A 136 -20.07 -12.48 -15.32
N GLU A 137 -19.39 -12.31 -16.45
CA GLU A 137 -18.71 -11.07 -16.86
C GLU A 137 -19.63 -9.85 -16.76
N HIS A 138 -20.77 -9.84 -17.46
CA HIS A 138 -21.71 -8.71 -17.41
C HIS A 138 -22.35 -8.45 -16.06
N TRP A 139 -22.49 -9.49 -15.23
CA TRP A 139 -22.95 -9.32 -13.86
C TRP A 139 -21.86 -8.69 -13.00
N TRP A 140 -20.62 -9.16 -13.15
CA TRP A 140 -19.47 -8.66 -12.40
C TRP A 140 -19.10 -7.22 -12.78
N GLU A 141 -19.30 -6.81 -14.04
CA GLU A 141 -19.05 -5.43 -14.50
C GLU A 141 -19.81 -4.35 -13.68
N LYS A 142 -20.92 -4.73 -13.03
CA LYS A 142 -21.70 -3.78 -12.22
C LYS A 142 -21.03 -3.57 -10.86
N ASN A 143 -20.67 -2.32 -10.56
CA ASN A 143 -20.10 -1.92 -9.27
C ASN A 143 -20.98 -2.30 -8.07
N SER A 144 -22.31 -2.33 -8.22
CA SER A 144 -23.23 -2.80 -7.17
C SER A 144 -23.01 -4.26 -6.79
N ASN A 145 -22.69 -5.11 -7.77
CA ASN A 145 -22.51 -6.54 -7.55
C ASN A 145 -21.15 -6.83 -6.93
N ARG A 146 -20.11 -6.11 -7.36
CA ARG A 146 -18.79 -6.14 -6.71
C ARG A 146 -18.89 -5.72 -5.24
N PHE A 147 -19.58 -4.62 -4.98
CA PHE A 147 -19.83 -4.14 -3.62
C PHE A 147 -20.65 -5.15 -2.79
N LEU A 148 -21.67 -5.77 -3.39
CA LEU A 148 -22.46 -6.81 -2.73
C LEU A 148 -21.59 -7.99 -2.31
N VAL A 149 -20.76 -8.52 -3.21
CA VAL A 149 -19.86 -9.66 -2.91
C VAL A 149 -18.86 -9.28 -1.82
N ALA A 150 -18.21 -8.12 -1.94
CA ALA A 150 -17.27 -7.60 -0.95
C ALA A 150 -17.94 -7.41 0.42
N SER A 151 -19.15 -6.85 0.46
CA SER A 151 -19.90 -6.60 1.70
C SER A 151 -20.38 -7.89 2.36
N VAL A 152 -20.90 -8.85 1.59
CA VAL A 152 -21.36 -10.14 2.13
C VAL A 152 -20.21 -10.90 2.75
N LEU A 153 -19.06 -11.00 2.07
CA LEU A 153 -17.89 -11.68 2.61
C LEU A 153 -17.29 -10.93 3.81
N GLY A 154 -17.26 -9.60 3.76
CA GLY A 154 -16.87 -8.77 4.91
C GLY A 154 -17.77 -8.99 6.12
N LEU A 155 -19.10 -9.02 5.92
CA LEU A 155 -20.07 -9.31 6.99
C LEU A 155 -19.92 -10.72 7.57
N ILE A 156 -19.53 -11.71 6.76
CA ILE A 156 -19.21 -13.05 7.27
C ILE A 156 -17.98 -13.00 8.19
N THR A 157 -16.93 -12.27 7.81
CA THR A 157 -15.76 -12.06 8.68
C THR A 157 -16.15 -11.34 9.97
N LEU A 158 -16.95 -10.29 9.90
CA LEU A 158 -17.42 -9.57 11.10
C LEU A 158 -18.31 -10.47 11.98
N GLY A 159 -19.17 -11.29 11.38
CA GLY A 159 -20.00 -12.26 12.09
C GLY A 159 -19.16 -13.31 12.82
N TYR A 160 -18.05 -13.76 12.23
CA TYR A 160 -17.10 -14.64 12.90
C TYR A 160 -16.54 -13.99 14.18
N TYR A 161 -16.06 -12.74 14.10
CA TYR A 161 -15.57 -12.02 15.29
C TYR A 161 -16.67 -11.72 16.31
N ALA A 162 -17.89 -11.47 15.85
CA ALA A 162 -19.02 -11.14 16.71
C ALA A 162 -19.56 -12.34 17.51
N PHE A 163 -19.52 -13.55 16.94
CA PHE A 163 -20.25 -14.70 17.48
C PHE A 163 -19.42 -15.96 17.70
N VAL A 164 -18.23 -16.07 17.10
CA VAL A 164 -17.45 -17.32 17.08
C VAL A 164 -16.05 -17.16 17.68
N PHE A 165 -15.37 -16.03 17.46
CA PHE A 165 -13.99 -15.84 17.88
C PHE A 165 -13.80 -15.97 19.39
N GLY A 166 -14.74 -15.47 20.19
CA GLY A 166 -14.76 -15.68 21.65
C GLY A 166 -13.79 -14.81 22.45
N ASP A 167 -12.87 -14.10 21.79
CA ASP A 167 -11.89 -13.21 22.40
C ASP A 167 -11.99 -11.76 21.91
N GLY A 168 -11.33 -10.86 22.62
CA GLY A 168 -11.18 -9.47 22.23
C GLY A 168 -10.19 -9.26 21.09
N VAL A 169 -10.28 -8.12 20.42
CA VAL A 169 -9.35 -7.72 19.35
C VAL A 169 -8.60 -6.44 19.76
N HIS A 170 -7.31 -6.38 19.44
CA HIS A 170 -6.47 -5.21 19.66
C HIS A 170 -6.84 -4.06 18.70
N ASP A 171 -7.08 -2.88 19.24
CA ASP A 171 -7.36 -1.66 18.50
C ASP A 171 -6.04 -1.01 18.05
N HIS A 172 -5.84 -0.88 16.74
CA HIS A 172 -4.61 -0.31 16.17
C HIS A 172 -4.54 1.21 16.30
N LEU A 173 -5.66 1.89 16.54
CA LEU A 173 -5.72 3.35 16.65
C LEU A 173 -5.62 3.82 18.11
N SER A 174 -6.25 3.11 19.05
CA SER A 174 -6.24 3.50 20.47
C SER A 174 -5.34 2.65 21.36
N HIS A 175 -4.64 1.65 20.80
CA HIS A 175 -3.78 0.70 21.53
C HIS A 175 -4.48 0.00 22.70
N GLY A 176 -5.82 -0.11 22.64
CA GLY A 176 -6.63 -0.79 23.63
C GLY A 176 -6.99 -2.20 23.19
N HIS A 177 -7.47 -3.02 24.12
CA HIS A 177 -8.05 -4.32 23.81
C HIS A 177 -9.57 -4.25 23.96
N SER A 178 -10.30 -4.74 22.98
CA SER A 178 -11.77 -4.77 23.07
C SER A 178 -12.27 -5.99 23.83
N ASP A 179 -13.51 -5.90 24.33
CA ASP A 179 -14.22 -7.06 24.87
C ASP A 179 -14.60 -8.05 23.74
N PRO A 180 -14.76 -9.35 24.06
CA PRO A 180 -15.22 -10.34 23.10
C PRO A 180 -16.61 -10.05 22.51
N GLY A 181 -16.88 -10.61 21.33
CA GLY A 181 -18.19 -10.56 20.69
C GLY A 181 -18.41 -9.33 19.81
N ILE A 182 -19.56 -8.65 19.94
CA ILE A 182 -19.88 -7.47 19.12
C ILE A 182 -18.79 -6.37 19.22
N PRO A 183 -18.24 -6.03 20.40
CA PRO A 183 -17.17 -5.05 20.50
C PRO A 183 -15.91 -5.46 19.70
N ALA A 184 -15.50 -6.73 19.73
CA ALA A 184 -14.41 -7.25 18.89
C ALA A 184 -14.67 -7.04 17.40
N ALA A 185 -15.89 -7.34 16.91
CA ALA A 185 -16.25 -7.10 15.50
C ALA A 185 -16.24 -5.61 15.13
N VAL A 186 -16.66 -4.73 16.04
CA VAL A 186 -16.57 -3.27 15.84
C VAL A 186 -15.12 -2.81 15.76
N THR A 187 -14.24 -3.35 16.60
CA THR A 187 -12.79 -3.06 16.56
C THR A 187 -12.16 -3.54 15.26
N VAL A 188 -12.51 -4.73 14.78
CA VAL A 188 -12.08 -5.24 13.47
C VAL A 188 -12.53 -4.31 12.34
N LEU A 189 -13.79 -3.87 12.36
CA LEU A 189 -14.32 -2.92 11.38
C LEU A 189 -13.58 -1.58 11.46
N LYS A 190 -13.33 -1.07 12.67
CA LYS A 190 -12.58 0.16 12.93
C LYS A 190 -11.15 0.07 12.37
N ASN A 191 -10.41 -0.97 12.72
CA ASN A 191 -9.04 -1.19 12.22
C ASN A 191 -9.02 -1.26 10.69
N ALA A 192 -9.88 -2.09 10.09
CA ALA A 192 -9.92 -2.29 8.64
C ALA A 192 -10.35 -1.03 7.88
N ILE A 193 -11.44 -0.39 8.29
CA ILE A 193 -12.03 0.72 7.54
C ILE A 193 -11.33 2.03 7.87
N MET A 194 -11.17 2.32 9.15
CA MET A 194 -10.68 3.62 9.60
C MET A 194 -9.15 3.68 9.54
N GLY A 195 -8.46 2.63 9.98
CA GLY A 195 -7.00 2.59 9.98
C GLY A 195 -6.40 2.43 8.59
N GLU A 196 -7.01 1.62 7.73
CA GLU A 196 -6.37 1.21 6.47
C GLU A 196 -7.14 1.69 5.24
N TYR A 197 -8.43 1.34 5.10
CA TYR A 197 -9.20 1.63 3.88
C TYR A 197 -9.41 3.13 3.62
N ILE A 198 -9.75 3.94 4.62
CA ILE A 198 -10.00 5.39 4.43
C ILE A 198 -8.73 6.10 3.92
N PRO A 199 -7.56 5.98 4.57
CA PRO A 199 -6.31 6.53 4.03
C PRO A 199 -6.03 6.05 2.62
N PHE A 200 -6.18 4.75 2.39
CA PHE A 200 -5.95 4.09 1.10
C PHE A 200 -6.83 4.67 -0.02
N ILE A 201 -8.15 4.67 0.16
CA ILE A 201 -9.07 5.10 -0.88
C ILE A 201 -9.01 6.61 -1.11
N THR A 202 -8.73 7.39 -0.06
CA THR A 202 -8.55 8.84 -0.18
C THR A 202 -7.35 9.15 -1.08
N LEU A 203 -6.22 8.48 -0.86
CA LEU A 203 -5.03 8.67 -1.70
C LEU A 203 -5.31 8.29 -3.16
N LEU A 204 -5.82 7.08 -3.39
CA LEU A 204 -6.11 6.61 -4.75
C LEU A 204 -7.10 7.53 -5.46
N PHE A 205 -8.15 7.97 -4.77
CA PHE A 205 -9.13 8.90 -5.32
C PHE A 205 -8.49 10.25 -5.65
N SER A 206 -7.68 10.82 -4.77
CA SER A 206 -6.97 12.08 -5.01
C SER A 206 -6.06 12.00 -6.22
N LEU A 207 -5.19 10.99 -6.29
CA LEU A 207 -4.28 10.80 -7.43
C LEU A 207 -5.05 10.58 -8.73
N TYR A 208 -6.09 9.75 -8.70
CA TYR A 208 -6.94 9.45 -9.85
C TYR A 208 -7.62 10.71 -10.40
N VAL A 209 -8.26 11.49 -9.52
CA VAL A 209 -9.00 12.70 -9.89
C VAL A 209 -8.06 13.80 -10.37
N ILE A 210 -6.94 14.04 -9.70
CA ILE A 210 -6.03 15.13 -10.07
C ILE A 210 -5.35 14.78 -11.40
N THR A 211 -4.87 13.54 -11.57
CA THR A 211 -4.24 13.08 -12.81
C THR A 211 -5.21 13.07 -13.98
N GLY A 212 -6.48 12.70 -13.75
CA GLY A 212 -7.54 12.81 -14.76
C GLY A 212 -7.78 14.24 -15.25
N GLY A 213 -7.28 15.25 -14.54
CA GLY A 213 -7.27 16.66 -14.94
C GLY A 213 -6.08 17.07 -15.81
N ILE A 214 -5.15 16.17 -16.13
CA ILE A 214 -3.99 16.42 -17.00
C ILE A 214 -4.18 15.68 -18.31
N ALA A 215 -4.22 16.39 -19.44
CA ALA A 215 -4.30 15.75 -20.75
C ALA A 215 -3.03 16.07 -21.55
N ILE A 216 -2.42 15.03 -22.11
CA ILE A 216 -1.31 15.15 -23.05
C ILE A 216 -1.80 14.79 -24.45
N GLU A 217 -1.48 15.62 -25.42
CA GLU A 217 -1.68 15.36 -26.83
C GLU A 217 -0.33 15.33 -27.53
N THR A 218 -0.08 14.27 -28.29
CA THR A 218 1.14 14.10 -29.07
C THR A 218 0.79 14.01 -30.55
N ARG A 219 1.58 14.67 -31.38
CA ARG A 219 1.50 14.65 -32.85
C ARG A 219 2.84 14.19 -33.42
N ILE A 220 3.39 13.14 -32.83
CA ILE A 220 4.68 12.55 -33.22
C ILE A 220 4.42 11.13 -33.71
N ALA A 221 5.21 10.66 -34.67
CA ALA A 221 5.15 9.28 -35.12
C ALA A 221 5.87 8.36 -34.11
N GLY A 222 5.24 7.25 -33.76
CA GLY A 222 5.72 6.24 -32.81
C GLY A 222 6.88 5.41 -33.34
N ARG A 223 8.02 6.05 -33.61
CA ARG A 223 9.29 5.36 -33.89
C ARG A 223 9.74 4.63 -32.63
N ALA A 224 10.55 3.58 -32.80
CA ALA A 224 10.98 2.73 -31.68
C ALA A 224 11.55 3.53 -30.50
N HIS A 225 12.49 4.45 -30.75
CA HIS A 225 13.04 5.31 -29.70
C HIS A 225 12.02 6.26 -29.07
N VAL A 226 11.06 6.80 -29.84
CA VAL A 226 10.00 7.68 -29.32
C VAL A 226 9.10 6.91 -28.37
N ASN A 227 8.66 5.71 -28.76
CA ASN A 227 7.87 4.85 -27.90
C ASN A 227 8.64 4.44 -26.65
N THR A 228 9.92 4.07 -26.77
CA THR A 228 10.77 3.75 -25.62
C THR A 228 10.88 4.95 -24.67
N CYS A 229 11.03 6.17 -25.18
CA CYS A 229 11.04 7.39 -24.37
C CYS A 229 9.69 7.63 -23.67
N ILE A 230 8.56 7.43 -24.35
CA ILE A 230 7.23 7.57 -23.73
C ILE A 230 7.04 6.55 -22.61
N ILE A 231 7.38 5.28 -22.85
CA ILE A 231 7.26 4.21 -21.86
C ILE A 231 8.21 4.48 -20.68
N GLY A 232 9.47 4.84 -20.95
CA GLY A 232 10.46 5.16 -19.91
C GLY A 232 10.04 6.37 -19.07
N LEU A 233 9.53 7.43 -19.69
CA LEU A 233 8.96 8.58 -18.98
C LEU A 233 7.78 8.13 -18.11
N GLY A 234 6.92 7.23 -18.61
CA GLY A 234 5.83 6.66 -17.82
C GLY A 234 6.31 5.86 -16.63
N ALA A 235 7.34 5.04 -16.78
CA ALA A 235 7.93 4.29 -15.68
C ALA A 235 8.50 5.23 -14.61
N MET A 236 9.13 6.35 -15.01
CA MET A 236 9.59 7.37 -14.07
C MET A 236 8.42 8.07 -13.36
N LEU A 237 7.39 8.47 -14.11
CA LEU A 237 6.23 9.18 -13.55
C LEU A 237 5.36 8.29 -12.64
N ALA A 238 5.35 6.98 -12.87
CA ALA A 238 4.55 6.03 -12.10
C ALA A 238 4.84 6.11 -10.60
N SER A 239 6.09 6.27 -10.19
CA SER A 239 6.44 6.44 -8.77
C SER A 239 5.88 7.73 -8.15
N PHE A 240 5.66 8.80 -8.92
CA PHE A 240 5.20 10.09 -8.39
C PHE A 240 3.70 10.30 -8.48
N VAL A 241 3.06 9.72 -9.49
CA VAL A 241 1.66 9.97 -9.84
C VAL A 241 0.80 8.72 -9.63
N GLY A 242 1.44 7.59 -9.30
CA GLY A 242 0.83 6.27 -9.26
C GLY A 242 0.87 5.58 -10.63
N THR A 243 1.04 4.26 -10.65
CA THR A 243 0.97 3.42 -11.87
C THR A 243 -0.31 3.66 -12.66
N THR A 244 -1.46 3.74 -11.98
CA THR A 244 -2.76 4.06 -12.61
C THR A 244 -2.77 5.45 -13.24
N GLY A 245 -2.23 6.45 -12.55
CA GLY A 245 -2.19 7.84 -13.02
C GLY A 245 -1.28 8.00 -14.24
N ALA A 246 -0.06 7.47 -14.16
CA ALA A 246 0.89 7.46 -15.26
C ALA A 246 0.34 6.71 -16.48
N ALA A 247 -0.32 5.57 -16.26
CA ALA A 247 -0.96 4.81 -17.32
C ALA A 247 -2.03 5.63 -18.06
N MET A 248 -2.96 6.24 -17.33
CA MET A 248 -4.02 7.08 -17.92
C MET A 248 -3.48 8.28 -18.69
N LEU A 249 -2.40 8.88 -18.19
CA LEU A 249 -1.79 10.08 -18.76
C LEU A 249 -1.04 9.79 -20.07
N LEU A 250 -0.44 8.60 -20.22
CA LEU A 250 0.45 8.29 -21.35
C LEU A 250 -0.07 7.25 -22.34
N ILE A 251 -1.03 6.40 -21.97
CA ILE A 251 -1.50 5.36 -22.90
C ILE A 251 -2.10 5.96 -24.17
N ARG A 252 -2.96 6.99 -24.06
CA ARG A 252 -3.58 7.63 -25.22
C ARG A 252 -2.56 8.33 -26.13
N PRO A 253 -1.63 9.17 -25.61
CA PRO A 253 -0.51 9.67 -26.39
C PRO A 253 0.30 8.59 -27.11
N LEU A 254 0.55 7.46 -26.44
CA LEU A 254 1.28 6.35 -27.02
C LEU A 254 0.49 5.71 -28.17
N LEU A 255 -0.80 5.44 -27.97
CA LEU A 255 -1.65 4.88 -29.03
C LEU A 255 -1.82 5.84 -30.21
N ALA A 256 -1.96 7.14 -29.93
CA ALA A 256 -2.04 8.16 -30.97
C ALA A 256 -0.75 8.23 -31.81
N ALA A 257 0.42 8.13 -31.17
CA ALA A 257 1.70 8.10 -31.88
C ALA A 257 1.85 6.86 -32.78
N ASN A 258 1.20 5.74 -32.42
CA ASN A 258 1.25 4.48 -33.15
C ASN A 258 0.02 4.22 -34.03
N ALA A 259 -0.86 5.22 -34.24
CA ALA A 259 -2.14 5.03 -34.93
C ALA A 259 -2.02 4.57 -36.38
N LYS A 260 -0.90 4.86 -37.06
CA LYS A 260 -0.60 4.43 -38.43
C LYS A 260 0.22 3.14 -38.52
N ARG A 261 0.65 2.58 -37.38
CA ARG A 261 1.49 1.38 -37.34
C ARG A 261 0.63 0.12 -37.35
N GLU A 262 1.17 -0.93 -37.96
CA GLU A 262 0.55 -2.25 -38.06
C GLU A 262 0.84 -3.09 -36.80
N TYR A 263 2.07 -3.03 -36.30
CA TYR A 263 2.49 -3.78 -35.11
C TYR A 263 2.54 -2.87 -33.89
N VAL A 264 1.49 -2.89 -33.06
CA VAL A 264 1.37 -2.01 -31.87
C VAL A 264 1.13 -2.80 -30.56
N ALA A 265 0.65 -4.04 -30.66
CA ALA A 265 0.27 -4.83 -29.48
C ALA A 265 1.41 -5.00 -28.47
N HIS A 266 2.64 -5.22 -28.93
CA HIS A 266 3.81 -5.35 -28.04
C HIS A 266 4.14 -4.04 -27.33
N THR A 267 3.98 -2.89 -28.00
CA THR A 267 4.15 -1.57 -27.36
C THR A 267 3.21 -1.40 -26.18
N VAL A 268 1.96 -1.85 -26.30
CA VAL A 268 1.00 -1.84 -25.18
C VAL A 268 1.41 -2.84 -24.08
N VAL A 269 1.87 -4.04 -24.45
CA VAL A 269 2.35 -5.04 -23.46
C VAL A 269 3.53 -4.51 -22.65
N PHE A 270 4.55 -3.94 -23.30
CA PHE A 270 5.71 -3.37 -22.60
C PHE A 270 5.36 -2.10 -21.83
N PHE A 271 4.37 -1.32 -22.27
CA PHE A 271 3.81 -0.24 -21.47
C PHE A 271 3.18 -0.76 -20.18
N ILE A 272 2.46 -1.89 -20.23
CA ILE A 272 1.92 -2.53 -19.03
C ILE A 272 3.06 -3.00 -18.10
N PHE A 273 4.07 -3.69 -18.64
CA PHE A 273 5.20 -4.16 -17.84
C PHE A 273 5.90 -3.04 -17.07
N ALA A 274 6.18 -1.93 -17.76
CA ALA A 274 6.93 -0.83 -17.16
C ALA A 274 6.03 0.16 -16.40
N VAL A 275 5.05 0.77 -17.06
CA VAL A 275 4.29 1.91 -16.50
C VAL A 275 3.26 1.48 -15.48
N CYS A 276 2.61 0.33 -15.71
CA CYS A 276 1.53 -0.15 -14.84
C CYS A 276 2.04 -0.99 -13.65
N ASN A 277 3.34 -1.28 -13.59
CA ASN A 277 3.92 -2.18 -12.58
C ASN A 277 5.30 -1.68 -12.14
N THR A 278 6.38 -2.11 -12.81
CA THR A 278 7.77 -1.93 -12.32
C THR A 278 8.19 -0.47 -12.12
N GLY A 279 7.51 0.47 -12.76
CA GLY A 279 7.71 1.91 -12.62
C GLY A 279 7.30 2.48 -11.26
N GLY A 280 6.33 1.88 -10.57
CA GLY A 280 5.73 2.40 -9.32
C GLY A 280 6.55 2.18 -8.04
N CYS A 281 7.81 1.78 -8.14
CA CYS A 281 8.56 1.21 -7.01
C CYS A 281 9.23 2.24 -6.07
N LEU A 282 9.42 3.50 -6.50
CA LEU A 282 10.35 4.41 -5.81
C LEU A 282 9.73 5.26 -4.71
N LEU A 283 8.40 5.39 -4.66
CA LEU A 283 7.69 6.09 -3.59
C LEU A 283 6.45 5.29 -3.15
N PRO A 284 5.99 5.41 -1.89
CA PRO A 284 4.80 4.71 -1.41
C PRO A 284 3.55 5.01 -2.23
N ILE A 285 3.42 6.23 -2.74
CA ILE A 285 2.28 6.65 -3.57
C ILE A 285 2.30 6.06 -4.99
N GLY A 286 3.41 5.45 -5.39
CA GLY A 286 3.64 4.94 -6.73
C GLY A 286 2.82 3.69 -7.05
N ASP A 287 2.62 2.82 -6.06
CA ASP A 287 1.79 1.61 -6.20
C ASP A 287 1.09 1.26 -4.87
N PRO A 288 -0.15 0.75 -4.89
CA PRO A 288 -0.92 0.36 -3.70
C PRO A 288 -0.16 -0.45 -2.61
N PRO A 289 0.67 -1.46 -2.95
CA PRO A 289 1.48 -2.23 -2.00
C PRO A 289 2.37 -1.36 -1.12
N LEU A 290 3.12 -0.44 -1.73
CA LEU A 290 4.10 0.36 -1.00
C LEU A 290 3.42 1.38 -0.09
N PHE A 291 2.24 1.87 -0.49
CA PHE A 291 1.43 2.70 0.38
C PHE A 291 0.94 1.94 1.61
N LEU A 292 0.56 0.66 1.46
CA LEU A 292 0.18 -0.18 2.60
C LEU A 292 1.37 -0.49 3.52
N GLY A 293 2.57 -0.60 2.98
CA GLY A 293 3.82 -0.65 3.78
C GLY A 293 4.03 0.64 4.57
N PHE A 294 3.82 1.80 3.94
CA PHE A 294 3.91 3.10 4.62
C PHE A 294 2.89 3.24 5.75
N LEU A 295 1.63 2.83 5.54
CA LEU A 295 0.62 2.79 6.62
C LEU A 295 0.99 1.83 7.76
N ARG A 296 1.86 0.85 7.50
CA ARG A 296 2.40 -0.10 8.50
C ARG A 296 3.71 0.37 9.15
N GLY A 297 4.14 1.60 8.85
CA GLY A 297 5.28 2.25 9.52
C GLY A 297 6.55 2.34 8.68
N VAL A 298 6.58 1.78 7.46
CA VAL A 298 7.74 1.94 6.56
C VAL A 298 7.94 3.43 6.24
N ASP A 299 9.17 3.92 6.28
CA ASP A 299 9.46 5.33 6.02
C ASP A 299 9.13 5.73 4.58
N PHE A 300 8.62 6.96 4.40
CA PHE A 300 8.20 7.45 3.09
C PHE A 300 9.33 7.41 2.05
N PHE A 301 10.55 7.78 2.45
CA PHE A 301 11.71 7.80 1.55
C PHE A 301 12.48 6.48 1.50
N TRP A 302 12.08 5.46 2.29
CA TRP A 302 12.78 4.18 2.27
C TRP A 302 12.72 3.51 0.89
N THR A 303 11.58 3.60 0.21
CA THR A 303 11.40 3.01 -1.14
C THR A 303 12.35 3.58 -2.18
N LEU A 304 12.94 4.77 -1.97
CA LEU A 304 13.99 5.30 -2.85
C LEU A 304 15.25 4.43 -2.85
N ARG A 305 15.46 3.62 -1.81
CA ARG A 305 16.57 2.65 -1.76
C ARG A 305 16.43 1.55 -2.80
N LEU A 306 15.22 1.30 -3.32
CA LEU A 306 14.92 0.31 -4.36
C LEU A 306 15.31 0.78 -5.78
N TRP A 307 16.00 1.92 -5.89
CA TRP A 307 16.43 2.46 -7.17
C TRP A 307 17.35 1.54 -7.99
N PRO A 308 18.26 0.71 -7.41
CA PRO A 308 19.10 -0.19 -8.19
C PRO A 308 18.26 -1.27 -8.90
N GLU A 309 17.34 -1.91 -8.18
CA GLU A 309 16.46 -2.95 -8.71
C GLU A 309 15.47 -2.37 -9.72
N TRP A 310 14.89 -1.21 -9.39
CA TRP A 310 14.03 -0.46 -10.30
C TRP A 310 14.75 -0.11 -11.59
N LEU A 311 15.97 0.41 -11.51
CA LEU A 311 16.74 0.83 -12.69
C LEU A 311 17.11 -0.39 -13.54
N PHE A 312 17.62 -1.46 -12.92
CA PHE A 312 17.98 -2.69 -13.62
C PHE A 312 16.79 -3.28 -14.38
N THR A 313 15.66 -3.47 -13.69
CA THR A 313 14.46 -4.06 -14.26
C THR A 313 13.87 -3.18 -15.37
N ASN A 314 13.65 -1.89 -15.11
CA ASN A 314 13.07 -0.99 -16.13
C ASN A 314 14.03 -0.78 -17.32
N ALA A 315 15.34 -0.64 -17.10
CA ALA A 315 16.30 -0.50 -18.19
C ALA A 315 16.31 -1.75 -19.09
N THR A 316 16.26 -2.95 -18.49
CA THR A 316 16.25 -4.20 -19.26
C THR A 316 14.94 -4.36 -20.04
N ILE A 317 13.79 -4.04 -19.44
CA ILE A 317 12.51 -3.99 -20.15
C ILE A 317 12.58 -3.02 -21.34
N MET A 318 13.17 -1.82 -21.15
CA MET A 318 13.29 -0.82 -22.21
C MET A 318 14.23 -1.26 -23.35
N ILE A 319 15.34 -1.93 -23.01
CA ILE A 319 16.28 -2.46 -24.01
C ILE A 319 15.60 -3.56 -24.84
N VAL A 320 14.95 -4.52 -24.18
CA VAL A 320 14.23 -5.61 -24.87
C VAL A 320 13.11 -5.03 -25.75
N TYR A 321 12.35 -4.06 -25.23
CA TYR A 321 11.33 -3.35 -25.99
C TYR A 321 11.91 -2.70 -27.24
N LEU A 322 12.95 -1.89 -27.09
CA LEU A 322 13.56 -1.15 -28.20
C LEU A 322 14.03 -2.09 -29.30
N LEU A 323 14.73 -3.17 -28.95
CA LEU A 323 15.21 -4.16 -29.91
C LEU A 323 14.05 -4.87 -30.63
N TYR A 324 13.00 -5.24 -29.89
CA TYR A 324 11.84 -5.92 -30.44
C TYR A 324 11.03 -5.00 -31.37
N ASP A 325 10.78 -3.75 -30.95
CA ASP A 325 10.06 -2.77 -31.74
C ASP A 325 10.84 -2.36 -32.99
N MET A 326 12.17 -2.22 -32.91
CA MET A 326 13.03 -1.99 -34.08
C MET A 326 12.93 -3.14 -35.09
N LYS A 327 12.85 -4.40 -34.63
CA LYS A 327 12.70 -5.57 -35.51
C LYS A 327 11.36 -5.59 -36.23
N LEU A 328 10.27 -5.21 -35.55
CA LEU A 328 8.95 -5.13 -36.15
C LEU A 328 8.79 -3.92 -37.06
N SER A 329 9.36 -2.77 -36.67
CA SER A 329 9.37 -1.53 -37.47
C SER A 329 9.99 -1.73 -38.86
N LYS A 330 10.99 -2.62 -38.99
CA LYS A 330 11.62 -2.95 -40.29
C LYS A 330 10.68 -3.65 -41.28
N LYS A 331 9.57 -4.21 -40.80
CA LYS A 331 8.56 -4.89 -41.63
C LYS A 331 7.47 -3.93 -42.09
N GLU A 332 7.40 -2.73 -41.51
CA GLU A 332 6.36 -1.74 -41.77
C GLU A 332 6.79 -0.79 -42.89
N LYS A 333 5.80 -0.25 -43.61
CA LYS A 333 6.06 0.69 -44.69
C LYS A 333 6.40 2.09 -44.13
N PRO A 334 7.17 2.93 -44.85
CA PRO A 334 7.56 4.26 -44.38
C PRO A 334 6.38 5.17 -43.99
N GLU A 335 5.22 5.02 -44.64
CA GLU A 335 4.01 5.81 -44.38
C GLU A 335 3.50 5.63 -42.94
N ALA A 336 3.82 4.50 -42.29
CA ALA A 336 3.50 4.23 -40.89
C ALA A 336 4.18 5.22 -39.93
N PHE A 337 5.27 5.87 -40.36
CA PHE A 337 6.07 6.80 -39.57
C PHE A 337 5.95 8.27 -40.00
N GLU A 338 4.99 8.57 -40.88
CA GLU A 338 4.71 9.94 -41.31
C GLU A 338 3.85 10.68 -40.29
N VAL A 339 4.35 11.82 -39.84
CA VAL A 339 3.57 12.75 -39.01
C VAL A 339 2.56 13.46 -39.90
N ALA A 340 1.30 13.55 -39.47
CA ALA A 340 0.30 14.32 -40.20
C ALA A 340 0.73 15.80 -40.29
N GLU A 341 0.73 16.36 -41.51
CA GLU A 341 0.96 17.80 -41.70
C GLU A 341 -0.13 18.58 -40.93
N SER A 342 0.28 19.30 -39.89
CA SER A 342 -0.63 20.18 -39.15
C SER A 342 0.11 21.38 -38.58
N SER A 343 -0.52 22.54 -38.65
CA SER A 343 -0.07 23.75 -37.97
C SER A 343 -0.35 23.61 -36.46
N GLY A 344 0.69 23.35 -35.67
CA GLY A 344 0.58 23.20 -34.21
C GLY A 344 1.84 22.67 -33.53
N SER A 345 1.85 22.62 -32.20
CA SER A 345 2.96 22.01 -31.44
C SER A 345 2.90 20.48 -31.48
N LEU A 346 4.08 19.85 -31.48
CA LEU A 346 4.22 18.38 -31.50
C LEU A 346 3.76 17.71 -30.20
N ILE A 347 3.89 18.41 -29.07
CA ILE A 347 3.43 17.95 -27.76
C ILE A 347 2.69 19.12 -27.10
N SER A 348 1.46 18.86 -26.66
CA SER A 348 0.63 19.82 -25.92
C SER A 348 0.21 19.21 -24.59
N MET A 349 0.40 19.95 -23.51
CA MET A 349 -0.04 19.57 -22.16
C MET A 349 -1.08 20.55 -21.66
N PHE A 350 -2.26 20.03 -21.31
CA PHE A 350 -3.37 20.76 -20.73
C PHE A 350 -3.53 20.43 -19.26
N GLY A 351 -3.96 21.40 -18.46
CA GLY A 351 -4.22 21.19 -17.03
C GLY A 351 -2.96 21.16 -16.16
N LYS A 352 -1.90 21.87 -16.56
CA LYS A 352 -0.59 21.91 -15.88
C LYS A 352 -0.66 22.22 -14.38
N LEU A 353 -1.65 22.98 -13.93
CA LEU A 353 -1.87 23.26 -12.51
C LEU A 353 -2.08 21.98 -11.67
N ASN A 354 -2.61 20.92 -12.27
CA ASN A 354 -2.75 19.63 -11.60
C ASN A 354 -1.41 18.99 -11.24
N LEU A 355 -0.30 19.34 -11.90
CA LEU A 355 1.03 18.91 -11.45
C LEU A 355 1.39 19.50 -10.09
N VAL A 356 1.00 20.75 -9.82
CA VAL A 356 1.19 21.39 -8.51
C VAL A 356 0.30 20.69 -7.46
N TRP A 357 -0.94 20.37 -7.81
CA TRP A 357 -1.83 19.62 -6.92
C TRP A 357 -1.30 18.22 -6.62
N LEU A 358 -0.73 17.51 -7.60
CA LEU A 358 -0.07 16.21 -7.37
C LEU A 358 1.10 16.33 -6.40
N LEU A 359 1.98 17.33 -6.59
CA LEU A 359 3.06 17.60 -5.65
C LEU A 359 2.53 17.91 -4.24
N GLY A 360 1.38 18.60 -4.14
CA GLY A 360 0.68 18.81 -2.88
C GLY A 360 0.26 17.50 -2.21
N ILE A 361 -0.29 16.54 -2.96
CA ILE A 361 -0.62 15.20 -2.43
C ILE A 361 0.63 14.47 -1.95
N VAL A 362 1.71 14.47 -2.75
CA VAL A 362 2.99 13.86 -2.37
C VAL A 362 3.50 14.47 -1.06
N GLY A 363 3.46 15.80 -0.95
CA GLY A 363 3.85 16.52 0.27
C GLY A 363 2.99 16.16 1.48
N CYS A 364 1.67 16.03 1.32
CA CYS A 364 0.78 15.61 2.41
C CYS A 364 1.16 14.21 2.91
N VAL A 365 1.35 13.24 2.01
CA VAL A 365 1.68 11.87 2.39
C VAL A 365 3.06 11.78 3.04
N ALA A 366 4.04 12.53 2.52
CA ALA A 366 5.41 12.50 3.01
C ALA A 366 5.60 13.17 4.38
N THR A 367 4.76 14.16 4.74
CA THR A 367 5.01 15.02 5.90
C THR A 367 3.94 14.97 6.99
N LEU A 368 2.73 14.49 6.68
CA LEU A 368 1.59 14.47 7.60
C LEU A 368 1.25 13.04 8.04
N ASP A 369 2.27 12.24 8.37
CA ASP A 369 2.07 10.96 9.02
C ASP A 369 1.76 11.19 10.51
N PRO A 370 0.60 10.76 11.04
CA PRO A 370 0.27 10.95 12.45
C PRO A 370 1.25 10.26 13.41
N SER A 371 1.94 9.21 12.96
CA SER A 371 2.91 8.46 13.77
C SER A 371 4.28 9.10 13.84
N LYS A 372 4.54 10.15 13.04
CA LYS A 372 5.85 10.80 12.93
C LYS A 372 5.72 12.31 13.11
N PRO A 373 6.71 12.97 13.71
CA PRO A 373 6.70 14.41 13.78
C PRO A 373 6.86 15.01 12.38
N PHE A 374 6.23 16.15 12.14
CA PHE A 374 6.44 16.91 10.92
C PHE A 374 7.93 17.27 10.78
N PRO A 375 8.53 17.11 9.59
CA PRO A 375 9.97 17.24 9.40
C PRO A 375 10.56 18.53 10.00
N GLY A 376 11.56 18.38 10.87
CA GLY A 376 12.22 19.52 11.54
C GLY A 376 11.46 20.10 12.73
N THR A 377 10.40 19.45 13.21
CA THR A 377 9.60 19.89 14.37
C THR A 377 9.30 18.73 15.32
N THR A 378 8.61 19.00 16.44
CA THR A 378 8.03 17.97 17.34
C THR A 378 6.51 17.82 17.16
N TRP A 379 5.91 18.61 16.26
CA TRP A 379 4.47 18.62 16.04
C TRP A 379 4.03 17.39 15.25
N HIS A 380 3.00 16.71 15.72
CA HIS A 380 2.42 15.55 15.04
C HIS A 380 1.11 15.95 14.36
N ALA A 381 0.90 15.44 13.15
CA ALA A 381 -0.35 15.67 12.43
C ALA A 381 -1.51 15.00 13.18
N PRO A 382 -2.62 15.71 13.44
CA PRO A 382 -3.81 15.09 14.00
C PRO A 382 -4.32 13.95 13.11
N LEU A 383 -4.99 12.97 13.73
CA LEU A 383 -5.62 11.87 13.02
C LEU A 383 -6.52 12.41 11.89
N TYR A 384 -6.38 11.84 10.69
CA TYR A 384 -7.10 12.24 9.46
C TYR A 384 -6.81 13.64 8.90
N PHE A 385 -5.88 14.40 9.48
CA PHE A 385 -5.52 15.72 8.94
C PHE A 385 -4.95 15.63 7.51
N ARG A 386 -4.11 14.63 7.26
CA ARG A 386 -3.58 14.29 5.94
C ARG A 386 -4.69 14.07 4.92
N GLU A 387 -5.64 13.19 5.23
CA GLU A 387 -6.75 12.82 4.36
C GLU A 387 -7.65 14.03 4.06
N MET A 388 -7.96 14.84 5.07
CA MET A 388 -8.71 16.08 4.88
C MET A 388 -7.99 17.03 3.91
N LEU A 389 -6.70 17.26 4.09
CA LEU A 389 -5.94 18.15 3.23
C LEU A 389 -5.85 17.62 1.79
N MET A 390 -5.66 16.31 1.61
CA MET A 390 -5.69 15.66 0.29
C MET A 390 -7.04 15.84 -0.41
N LEU A 391 -8.15 15.69 0.31
CA LEU A 391 -9.49 15.94 -0.23
C LEU A 391 -9.69 17.42 -0.61
N LEU A 392 -9.19 18.36 0.18
CA LEU A 392 -9.24 19.79 -0.14
C LEU A 392 -8.42 20.13 -1.40
N ILE A 393 -7.22 19.56 -1.55
CA ILE A 393 -6.41 19.70 -2.76
C ILE A 393 -7.14 19.08 -3.97
N THR A 394 -7.82 17.95 -3.77
CA THR A 394 -8.63 17.30 -4.81
C THR A 394 -9.81 18.17 -5.22
N LEU A 395 -10.48 18.81 -4.25
CA LEU A 395 -11.54 19.78 -4.51
C LEU A 395 -11.01 20.98 -5.30
N ALA A 396 -9.86 21.52 -4.91
CA ALA A 396 -9.19 22.61 -5.61
C ALA A 396 -8.92 22.23 -7.07
N SER A 397 -8.35 21.04 -7.33
CA SER A 397 -8.17 20.50 -8.68
C SER A 397 -9.47 20.42 -9.48
N LEU A 398 -10.55 19.92 -8.88
CA LEU A 398 -11.86 19.83 -9.55
C LEU A 398 -12.39 21.22 -9.91
N VAL A 399 -12.29 22.18 -9.00
CA VAL A 399 -12.76 23.55 -9.22
C VAL A 399 -11.93 24.24 -10.30
N THR A 400 -10.59 24.20 -10.20
CA THR A 400 -9.67 24.91 -11.10
C THR A 400 -9.56 24.26 -12.49
N THR A 401 -9.87 22.98 -12.63
CA THR A 401 -9.75 22.27 -13.92
C THR A 401 -11.04 22.38 -14.74
N THR A 402 -10.90 22.79 -15.99
CA THR A 402 -12.00 22.85 -16.96
C THR A 402 -12.48 21.45 -17.35
N ALA A 403 -13.79 21.25 -17.45
CA ALA A 403 -14.40 19.97 -17.82
C ALA A 403 -13.91 19.43 -19.19
N GLY A 404 -13.57 20.33 -20.13
CA GLY A 404 -13.03 19.95 -21.43
C GLY A 404 -11.71 19.18 -21.37
N ILE A 405 -10.87 19.40 -20.34
CA ILE A 405 -9.61 18.66 -20.19
C ILE A 405 -9.89 17.21 -19.76
N ARG A 406 -10.84 17.03 -18.84
CA ARG A 406 -11.28 15.70 -18.36
C ARG A 406 -11.98 14.89 -19.47
N LEU A 407 -12.71 15.59 -20.35
CA LEU A 407 -13.31 14.98 -21.55
C LEU A 407 -12.24 14.38 -22.47
N LYS A 408 -11.11 15.08 -22.69
CA LYS A 408 -10.00 14.58 -23.52
C LYS A 408 -9.42 13.26 -22.99
N ASN A 409 -9.43 13.06 -21.68
CA ASN A 409 -9.01 11.81 -21.03
C ASN A 409 -10.10 10.73 -20.98
N SER A 410 -11.33 11.04 -21.42
CA SER A 410 -12.54 10.25 -21.17
C SER A 410 -12.69 9.84 -19.70
N PHE A 411 -12.42 10.79 -18.81
CA PHE A 411 -12.48 10.59 -17.38
C PHE A 411 -13.89 10.20 -16.91
N ASN A 412 -13.96 9.22 -16.01
CA ASN A 412 -15.18 8.73 -15.35
C ASN A 412 -14.83 8.27 -13.93
N TYR A 413 -15.83 8.10 -13.06
CA TYR A 413 -15.61 7.62 -11.70
C TYR A 413 -15.79 6.11 -11.53
N ASP A 414 -16.19 5.39 -12.59
CA ASP A 414 -16.57 3.98 -12.48
C ASP A 414 -15.38 3.12 -12.03
N ALA A 415 -14.18 3.42 -12.52
CA ALA A 415 -12.94 2.72 -12.15
C ALA A 415 -12.57 2.91 -10.68
N ILE A 416 -12.65 4.13 -10.14
CA ILE A 416 -12.30 4.37 -8.73
C ILE A 416 -13.39 3.84 -7.78
N VAL A 417 -14.65 3.84 -8.21
CA VAL A 417 -15.76 3.23 -7.45
C VAL A 417 -15.62 1.70 -7.42
N GLU A 418 -15.17 1.08 -8.50
CA GLU A 418 -14.85 -0.36 -8.53
C GLU A 418 -13.80 -0.72 -7.48
N VAL A 419 -12.67 0.02 -7.48
CA VAL A 419 -11.60 -0.16 -6.50
C VAL A 419 -12.12 0.05 -5.08
N ALA A 420 -12.84 1.14 -4.82
CA ALA A 420 -13.43 1.43 -3.51
C ALA A 420 -14.31 0.26 -3.00
N ALA A 421 -15.21 -0.23 -3.86
CA ALA A 421 -16.14 -1.29 -3.52
C ALA A 421 -15.43 -2.59 -3.13
N LEU A 422 -14.48 -3.05 -3.96
CA LEU A 422 -13.76 -4.30 -3.71
C LEU A 422 -12.85 -4.19 -2.48
N PHE A 423 -12.08 -3.10 -2.39
CA PHE A 423 -11.12 -2.93 -1.31
C PHE A 423 -11.79 -2.85 0.06
N SER A 424 -13.00 -2.29 0.16
CA SER A 424 -13.73 -2.25 1.43
C SER A 424 -13.93 -3.64 2.04
N GLY A 425 -14.29 -4.65 1.23
CA GLY A 425 -14.41 -6.04 1.70
C GLY A 425 -13.06 -6.69 1.93
N ILE A 426 -12.07 -6.41 1.08
CA ILE A 426 -10.71 -6.95 1.20
C ILE A 426 -10.09 -6.56 2.56
N PHE A 427 -10.13 -5.28 2.95
CA PHE A 427 -9.56 -4.84 4.23
C PHE A 427 -10.22 -5.51 5.43
N ILE A 428 -11.54 -5.71 5.38
CA ILE A 428 -12.28 -6.40 6.45
C ILE A 428 -11.88 -7.87 6.49
N CYS A 429 -11.95 -8.56 5.35
CA CYS A 429 -11.65 -9.99 5.27
C CYS A 429 -10.18 -10.31 5.58
N MET A 430 -9.26 -9.37 5.38
CA MET A 430 -7.82 -9.53 5.60
C MET A 430 -7.43 -9.55 7.10
N GLN A 431 -8.28 -9.06 8.01
CA GLN A 431 -7.94 -8.97 9.44
C GLN A 431 -7.66 -10.36 10.06
N ALA A 432 -8.48 -11.36 9.74
CA ALA A 432 -8.28 -12.73 10.22
C ALA A 432 -6.98 -13.38 9.70
N PRO A 433 -6.70 -13.39 8.38
CA PRO A 433 -5.40 -13.82 7.85
C PRO A 433 -4.22 -13.12 8.52
N VAL A 434 -4.27 -11.80 8.70
CA VAL A 434 -3.18 -11.04 9.32
C VAL A 434 -2.93 -11.48 10.77
N GLN A 435 -3.98 -11.66 11.57
CA GLN A 435 -3.84 -12.16 12.96
C GLN A 435 -3.25 -13.58 13.01
N ILE A 436 -3.68 -14.47 12.11
CA ILE A 436 -3.13 -15.83 12.00
C ILE A 436 -1.65 -15.78 11.60
N LEU A 437 -1.31 -14.96 10.61
CA LEU A 437 0.06 -14.83 10.11
C LEU A 437 1.01 -14.23 11.14
N ASN A 438 0.53 -13.34 12.01
CA ASN A 438 1.30 -12.78 13.12
C ASN A 438 1.74 -13.83 14.16
N VAL A 439 1.09 -15.00 14.21
CA VAL A 439 1.47 -16.09 15.11
C VAL A 439 2.12 -17.25 14.37
N TYR A 440 1.55 -17.66 13.24
CA TYR A 440 1.97 -18.86 12.51
C TYR A 440 2.84 -18.59 11.29
N GLY A 441 3.17 -17.33 10.98
CA GLY A 441 3.93 -16.95 9.78
C GLY A 441 5.25 -17.72 9.63
N LYS A 442 5.97 -17.96 10.73
CA LYS A 442 7.21 -18.78 10.77
C LYS A 442 7.03 -20.19 10.19
N THR A 443 5.83 -20.78 10.30
CA THR A 443 5.56 -22.16 9.86
C THR A 443 5.37 -22.30 8.34
N LEU A 444 5.26 -21.20 7.61
CA LEU A 444 5.02 -21.20 6.16
C LEU A 444 6.25 -21.54 5.31
N GLY A 445 7.45 -21.59 5.91
CA GLY A 445 8.68 -21.99 5.22
C GLY A 445 9.32 -20.91 4.34
N PHE A 446 8.94 -19.65 4.53
CA PHE A 446 9.61 -18.47 3.95
C PHE A 446 10.80 -18.05 4.81
N ASP A 447 11.99 -18.53 4.46
CA ASP A 447 13.23 -18.35 5.24
C ASP A 447 14.30 -17.51 4.50
N SER A 448 14.01 -17.03 3.29
CA SER A 448 14.99 -16.35 2.43
C SER A 448 14.33 -15.27 1.57
N PRO A 449 15.05 -14.18 1.22
CA PRO A 449 14.49 -13.11 0.39
C PRO A 449 14.02 -13.62 -0.98
N ALA A 450 14.71 -14.58 -1.59
CA ALA A 450 14.27 -15.19 -2.84
C ALA A 450 12.89 -15.86 -2.71
N LYS A 451 12.64 -16.63 -1.64
CA LYS A 451 11.32 -17.23 -1.40
C LYS A 451 10.25 -16.16 -1.19
N PHE A 452 10.55 -15.10 -0.42
CA PHE A 452 9.62 -13.98 -0.24
C PHE A 452 9.29 -13.28 -1.56
N PHE A 453 10.28 -13.04 -2.42
CA PHE A 453 10.08 -12.39 -3.71
C PHE A 453 9.21 -13.22 -4.66
N TRP A 454 9.54 -14.51 -4.84
CA TRP A 454 8.78 -15.39 -5.72
C TRP A 454 7.41 -15.76 -5.13
N GLY A 455 7.30 -15.94 -3.83
CA GLY A 455 6.04 -16.18 -3.14
C GLY A 455 5.08 -15.00 -3.28
N THR A 456 5.53 -13.81 -2.85
CA THR A 456 4.76 -12.57 -2.99
C THR A 456 4.39 -12.34 -4.44
N GLY A 457 5.35 -12.42 -5.35
CA GLY A 457 5.10 -12.08 -6.74
C GLY A 457 4.26 -13.10 -7.50
N THR A 458 4.32 -14.39 -7.18
CA THR A 458 3.42 -15.40 -7.78
C THR A 458 1.98 -15.12 -7.40
N LEU A 459 1.71 -14.81 -6.14
CA LEU A 459 0.36 -14.43 -5.71
C LEU A 459 -0.07 -13.11 -6.35
N SER A 460 0.81 -12.11 -6.38
CA SER A 460 0.58 -10.79 -7.00
C SER A 460 0.34 -10.88 -8.51
N SER A 461 0.79 -11.95 -9.17
CA SER A 461 0.56 -12.16 -10.60
C SER A 461 -0.90 -12.44 -10.93
N PHE A 462 -1.68 -12.97 -9.99
CA PHE A 462 -3.06 -13.42 -10.20
C PHE A 462 -4.07 -12.76 -9.24
N LEU A 463 -3.59 -12.21 -8.14
CA LEU A 463 -4.35 -11.51 -7.11
C LEU A 463 -3.92 -10.06 -7.07
N ASP A 464 -4.74 -9.21 -6.46
CA ASP A 464 -4.38 -7.81 -6.29
C ASP A 464 -3.06 -7.66 -5.50
N ASN A 465 -2.21 -6.75 -5.97
CA ASN A 465 -0.87 -6.54 -5.42
C ASN A 465 -0.91 -6.10 -3.95
N ALA A 466 -1.87 -5.26 -3.56
CA ALA A 466 -1.88 -4.64 -2.23
C ALA A 466 -2.15 -5.65 -1.10
N PRO A 467 -3.22 -6.47 -1.17
CA PRO A 467 -3.46 -7.51 -0.16
C PRO A 467 -2.36 -8.56 -0.13
N THR A 468 -1.78 -8.87 -1.29
CA THR A 468 -0.65 -9.79 -1.39
C THR A 468 0.55 -9.25 -0.61
N TYR A 469 0.90 -7.97 -0.78
CA TYR A 469 1.97 -7.34 -0.02
C TYR A 469 1.74 -7.44 1.49
N VAL A 470 0.54 -7.14 1.97
CA VAL A 470 0.23 -7.19 3.41
C VAL A 470 0.41 -8.59 3.99
N VAL A 471 -0.11 -9.62 3.31
CA VAL A 471 0.04 -11.02 3.75
C VAL A 471 1.50 -11.37 3.97
N PHE A 472 2.37 -11.05 3.02
CA PHE A 472 3.79 -11.37 3.14
C PHE A 472 4.53 -10.44 4.10
N PHE A 473 4.14 -9.18 4.21
CA PHE A 473 4.69 -8.24 5.18
C PHE A 473 4.47 -8.75 6.62
N GLU A 474 3.24 -9.12 6.97
CA GLU A 474 2.93 -9.64 8.31
C GLU A 474 3.59 -11.01 8.54
N THR A 475 3.66 -11.85 7.51
CA THR A 475 4.44 -13.10 7.59
C THR A 475 5.90 -12.81 7.94
N ALA A 476 6.52 -11.81 7.30
CA ALA A 476 7.92 -11.46 7.53
C ALA A 476 8.19 -10.82 8.89
N LYS A 477 7.21 -10.13 9.50
CA LYS A 477 7.32 -9.62 10.89
C LYS A 477 7.49 -10.75 11.91
N THR A 478 6.94 -11.92 11.61
CA THR A 478 7.12 -13.07 12.49
C THR A 478 8.46 -13.74 12.34
N MET A 479 9.24 -13.45 11.30
CA MET A 479 10.53 -14.08 11.09
C MET A 479 11.56 -13.56 12.08
N GLU A 480 12.57 -14.38 12.36
CA GLU A 480 13.70 -13.92 13.15
C GLU A 480 14.38 -12.73 12.45
N PRO A 481 14.64 -11.62 13.16
CA PRO A 481 15.30 -10.47 12.58
C PRO A 481 16.66 -10.84 12.00
N VAL A 482 16.88 -10.48 10.73
CA VAL A 482 18.15 -10.63 10.04
C VAL A 482 18.61 -9.23 9.63
N GLY A 483 19.63 -8.72 10.31
CA GLY A 483 20.17 -7.38 10.07
C GLY A 483 19.23 -6.27 10.53
N GLN A 484 19.21 -5.15 9.79
CA GLN A 484 18.38 -4.00 10.11
C GLN A 484 16.89 -4.33 9.90
N THR A 485 16.05 -3.91 10.84
CA THR A 485 14.60 -3.99 10.71
C THR A 485 13.98 -2.63 10.41
N ILE A 486 12.88 -2.66 9.66
CA ILE A 486 12.08 -1.50 9.27
C ILE A 486 10.63 -1.88 9.49
N ALA A 487 9.92 -1.13 10.33
CA ALA A 487 8.54 -1.44 10.72
C ALA A 487 8.36 -2.89 11.24
N GLY A 488 9.38 -3.42 11.94
CA GLY A 488 9.37 -4.79 12.48
C GLY A 488 9.71 -5.89 11.47
N VAL A 489 10.10 -5.56 10.23
CA VAL A 489 10.50 -6.53 9.20
C VAL A 489 11.97 -6.35 8.85
N SER A 490 12.73 -7.45 8.75
CA SER A 490 14.11 -7.43 8.22
C SER A 490 14.14 -6.76 6.85
N GLU A 491 15.02 -5.77 6.65
CA GLU A 491 15.06 -4.97 5.42
C GLU A 491 15.18 -5.83 4.16
N VAL A 492 15.96 -6.93 4.24
CA VAL A 492 16.13 -7.89 3.13
C VAL A 492 14.81 -8.56 2.71
N PHE A 493 13.93 -8.89 3.65
CA PHE A 493 12.61 -9.44 3.35
C PHE A 493 11.68 -8.34 2.85
N LEU A 494 11.75 -7.15 3.43
CA LEU A 494 10.94 -6.01 3.00
C LEU A 494 11.23 -5.61 1.54
N VAL A 495 12.50 -5.61 1.13
CA VAL A 495 12.91 -5.42 -0.28
C VAL A 495 12.27 -6.50 -1.15
N ALA A 496 12.44 -7.78 -0.80
CA ALA A 496 11.89 -8.89 -1.59
C ALA A 496 10.38 -8.83 -1.76
N ILE A 497 9.64 -8.54 -0.69
CA ILE A 497 8.17 -8.43 -0.70
C ILE A 497 7.74 -7.23 -1.56
N SER A 498 8.40 -6.08 -1.39
CA SER A 498 8.12 -4.86 -2.15
C SER A 498 8.31 -5.09 -3.65
N LEU A 499 9.45 -5.66 -4.05
CA LEU A 499 9.73 -5.96 -5.46
C LEU A 499 8.78 -7.03 -6.00
N GLY A 500 8.48 -8.08 -5.23
CA GLY A 500 7.58 -9.16 -5.64
C GLY A 500 6.18 -8.64 -5.93
N ALA A 501 5.61 -7.86 -5.00
CA ALA A 501 4.28 -7.27 -5.14
C ALA A 501 4.19 -6.25 -6.28
N VAL A 502 5.18 -5.38 -6.44
CA VAL A 502 5.13 -4.31 -7.47
C VAL A 502 5.48 -4.84 -8.85
N PHE A 503 6.46 -5.73 -8.98
CA PHE A 503 6.98 -6.14 -10.29
C PHE A 503 6.16 -7.25 -10.93
N MET A 504 5.76 -8.26 -10.16
CA MET A 504 5.12 -9.45 -10.73
C MET A 504 3.62 -9.29 -10.98
N GLY A 505 3.00 -8.19 -10.55
CA GLY A 505 1.66 -7.80 -11.03
C GLY A 505 1.58 -7.71 -12.57
N ALA A 506 2.72 -7.50 -13.25
CA ALA A 506 2.83 -7.47 -14.71
C ALA A 506 2.71 -8.85 -15.38
N MET A 507 2.66 -9.95 -14.62
CA MET A 507 2.69 -11.29 -15.21
C MET A 507 1.37 -11.65 -15.92
N THR A 508 0.25 -11.06 -15.51
CA THR A 508 -1.06 -11.28 -16.15
C THR A 508 -1.87 -9.99 -16.32
N TYR A 509 -2.90 -10.01 -17.18
CA TYR A 509 -3.83 -8.89 -17.32
C TYR A 509 -4.67 -8.62 -16.06
N ILE A 510 -4.82 -9.62 -15.18
CA ILE A 510 -5.65 -9.53 -13.98
C ILE A 510 -4.84 -9.24 -12.72
N GLY A 511 -3.50 -9.16 -12.80
CA GLY A 511 -2.66 -8.85 -11.65
C GLY A 511 -3.02 -7.53 -10.99
N ASN A 512 -3.41 -6.51 -11.77
CA ASN A 512 -3.97 -5.27 -11.24
C ASN A 512 -4.92 -4.54 -12.21
N GLY A 513 -5.66 -3.56 -11.67
CA GLY A 513 -6.60 -2.72 -12.41
C GLY A 513 -5.97 -1.96 -13.60
N PRO A 514 -4.81 -1.30 -13.45
CA PRO A 514 -4.12 -0.63 -14.56
C PRO A 514 -3.85 -1.53 -15.78
N ASN A 515 -3.43 -2.78 -15.59
CA ASN A 515 -3.18 -3.71 -16.69
C ASN A 515 -4.44 -3.93 -17.53
N PHE A 516 -5.56 -4.22 -16.87
CA PHE A 516 -6.85 -4.44 -17.53
C PHE A 516 -7.37 -3.15 -18.19
N MET A 517 -7.23 -2.01 -17.52
CA MET A 517 -7.61 -0.71 -18.06
C MET A 517 -6.86 -0.38 -19.35
N VAL A 518 -5.54 -0.56 -19.38
CA VAL A 518 -4.71 -0.30 -20.57
C VAL A 518 -5.08 -1.24 -21.71
N LYS A 519 -5.30 -2.53 -21.43
CA LYS A 519 -5.81 -3.49 -22.42
C LYS A 519 -7.13 -3.01 -23.03
N ALA A 520 -8.10 -2.64 -22.20
CA ALA A 520 -9.41 -2.19 -22.66
C ALA A 520 -9.34 -0.89 -23.48
N ILE A 521 -8.45 0.05 -23.12
CA ILE A 521 -8.22 1.28 -23.90
C ILE A 521 -7.61 0.93 -25.26
N ALA A 522 -6.64 0.02 -25.33
CA ALA A 522 -6.03 -0.40 -26.59
C ALA A 522 -7.05 -1.09 -27.52
N GLU A 523 -7.87 -2.00 -26.99
CA GLU A 523 -8.93 -2.68 -27.75
C GLU A 523 -9.98 -1.70 -28.29
N LYS A 524 -10.38 -0.70 -27.50
CA LYS A 524 -11.27 0.41 -27.95
C LYS A 524 -10.66 1.27 -29.06
N ASN A 525 -9.33 1.27 -29.20
CA ASN A 525 -8.61 1.94 -30.29
C ASN A 525 -8.28 0.98 -31.45
N ASN A 526 -9.02 -0.13 -31.58
CA ASN A 526 -8.88 -1.14 -32.64
C ASN A 526 -7.51 -1.85 -32.66
N ILE A 527 -6.79 -1.88 -31.55
CA ILE A 527 -5.56 -2.67 -31.41
C ILE A 527 -5.94 -4.05 -30.92
N ARG A 528 -5.61 -5.08 -31.72
CA ARG A 528 -5.85 -6.48 -31.36
C ARG A 528 -4.84 -6.92 -30.30
N MET A 529 -5.26 -6.85 -29.04
CA MET A 529 -4.45 -7.32 -27.92
C MET A 529 -4.33 -8.85 -27.90
N PRO A 530 -3.22 -9.41 -27.38
CA PRO A 530 -3.10 -10.85 -27.13
C PRO A 530 -4.23 -11.35 -26.23
N SER A 531 -4.58 -12.63 -26.38
CA SER A 531 -5.44 -13.31 -25.40
C SER A 531 -4.74 -13.38 -24.03
N PHE A 532 -5.46 -13.76 -22.98
CA PHE A 532 -4.90 -13.93 -21.64
C PHE A 532 -3.61 -14.77 -21.62
N PHE A 533 -3.67 -15.99 -22.17
CA PHE A 533 -2.49 -16.85 -22.27
C PHE A 533 -1.46 -16.33 -23.28
N GLY A 534 -1.90 -15.63 -24.33
CA GLY A 534 -1.00 -14.96 -25.26
C GLY A 534 -0.14 -13.90 -24.58
N TYR A 535 -0.72 -13.10 -23.68
CA TYR A 535 -0.01 -12.13 -22.86
C TYR A 535 0.96 -12.81 -21.89
N MET A 536 0.55 -13.91 -21.26
CA MET A 536 1.42 -14.67 -20.35
C MET A 536 2.68 -15.21 -21.06
N ILE A 537 2.59 -15.55 -22.34
CA ILE A 537 3.78 -15.93 -23.12
C ILE A 537 4.77 -14.75 -23.19
N TYR A 538 4.30 -13.52 -23.43
CA TYR A 538 5.17 -12.34 -23.39
C TYR A 538 5.78 -12.14 -22.00
N SER A 539 4.99 -12.20 -20.93
CA SER A 539 5.49 -11.95 -19.58
C SER A 539 6.47 -13.03 -19.13
N VAL A 540 6.20 -14.30 -19.42
CA VAL A 540 7.13 -15.39 -19.11
C VAL A 540 8.43 -15.26 -19.90
N LEU A 541 8.38 -14.98 -21.20
CA LEU A 541 9.59 -14.88 -22.02
C LEU A 541 10.45 -13.65 -21.71
N VAL A 542 9.84 -12.57 -21.23
CA VAL A 542 10.55 -11.30 -20.96
C VAL A 542 10.83 -11.13 -19.47
N LEU A 543 9.81 -11.19 -18.63
CA LEU A 543 9.91 -10.82 -17.22
C LEU A 543 10.52 -11.92 -16.35
N VAL A 544 10.23 -13.21 -16.57
CA VAL A 544 10.82 -14.28 -15.73
C VAL A 544 12.36 -14.29 -15.82
N PRO A 545 13.00 -14.19 -17.00
CA PRO A 545 14.45 -14.03 -17.07
C PRO A 545 14.96 -12.80 -16.32
N ILE A 546 14.25 -11.67 -16.42
CA ILE A 546 14.61 -10.43 -15.69
C ILE A 546 14.50 -10.66 -14.19
N PHE A 547 13.44 -11.29 -13.70
CA PHE A 547 13.20 -11.57 -12.29
C PHE A 547 14.17 -12.60 -11.71
N LEU A 548 14.57 -13.60 -12.49
CA LEU A 548 15.66 -14.51 -12.12
C LEU A 548 16.98 -13.76 -11.97
N ALA A 549 17.28 -12.85 -12.90
CA ALA A 549 18.46 -11.99 -12.80
C ALA A 549 18.37 -11.04 -11.59
N THR A 550 17.22 -10.40 -11.35
CA THR A 550 16.98 -9.57 -10.16
C THR A 550 17.19 -10.38 -8.88
N THR A 551 16.68 -11.62 -8.83
CA THR A 551 16.86 -12.52 -7.69
C THR A 551 18.35 -12.80 -7.45
N PHE A 552 19.09 -13.14 -8.51
CA PHE A 552 20.51 -13.46 -8.41
C PHE A 552 21.38 -12.26 -8.02
N LEU A 553 21.06 -11.07 -8.54
CA LEU A 553 21.86 -9.87 -8.34
C LEU A 553 21.59 -9.16 -7.01
N PHE A 554 20.34 -9.16 -6.54
CA PHE A 554 19.91 -8.31 -5.42
C PHE A 554 19.35 -9.09 -4.23
N LEU A 555 18.85 -10.31 -4.42
CA LEU A 555 18.11 -11.07 -3.40
C LEU A 555 18.82 -12.36 -2.98
N LYS A 556 20.12 -12.43 -3.21
CA LYS A 556 20.94 -13.56 -2.78
C LYS A 556 21.39 -13.32 -1.35
N SER A 557 20.85 -14.12 -0.43
CA SER A 557 21.33 -14.26 0.95
C SER A 557 21.84 -15.67 1.13
#